data_AF-U7HTW0-F1
#
_entry.id   AF-U7HTW0-F1
#
_cell.length_a   1.000
_cell.length_b   1.000
_cell.length_c   1.000
_cell.angle_alpha   90.00
_cell.angle_beta   90.00
_cell.angle_gamma   90.00
#
_symmetry.space_group_name_H-M   'P 1'
#
loop_
_entity.id
_entity.type
_entity.pdbx_description
1 polymer ?
#
loop_
_entity_poly.entity_id
_entity_poly.type
_entity_poly.pdbx_seq_one_letter_code
_entity_poly.pdbx_strand_id
1 'polypeptide(L)'
;MSSEVKGGFLARNAALLCQDSQFRLYLDRRRAAKFNLDIPDGTHTEEDAREFILQACGIQSRAQLDHSPQAATVYRQIRYHYQRWQDRQSRRDPLSR
;
A
#
# COMPACT_ATOMS: atom_id res chain seq x y z
N MET A 1 -15.84 23.35 13.90
CA MET A 1 -14.58 22.93 14.53
C MET A 1 -14.18 21.59 13.93
N SER A 2 -13.31 21.60 12.92
CA SER A 2 -12.80 20.37 12.31
C SER A 2 -11.52 20.00 13.05
N SER A 3 -11.62 19.14 14.06
CA SER A 3 -10.45 18.59 14.73
C SER A 3 -9.67 17.73 13.72
N GLU A 4 -8.56 18.27 13.21
CA GLU A 4 -7.63 17.51 12.39
C GLU A 4 -7.16 16.29 13.20
N VAL A 5 -7.58 15.11 12.75
CA VAL A 5 -7.20 13.85 13.36
C VAL A 5 -5.68 13.71 13.21
N LYS A 6 -4.94 13.74 14.32
CA LYS A 6 -3.50 13.52 14.30
C LYS A 6 -3.21 12.06 13.97
N GLY A 7 -2.39 11.85 12.94
CA GLY A 7 -1.91 10.52 12.58
C GLY A 7 -0.93 9.98 13.62
N GLY A 8 -1.02 8.69 13.88
CA GLY A 8 -0.13 7.95 14.77
C GLY A 8 0.86 7.08 13.99
N PHE A 9 1.15 5.91 14.55
CA PHE A 9 2.13 4.98 14.00
C PHE A 9 1.69 4.41 12.64
N LEU A 10 0.42 4.05 12.47
CA LEU A 10 -0.07 3.47 11.22
C LEU A 10 -0.07 4.50 10.09
N ALA A 11 -0.46 5.74 10.37
CA ALA A 11 -0.41 6.83 9.41
C ALA A 11 1.02 7.06 8.87
N ARG A 12 2.02 7.08 9.77
CA ARG A 12 3.44 7.22 9.39
C ARG A 12 3.92 6.03 8.57
N ASN A 13 3.62 4.80 8.99
CA ASN A 13 3.99 3.62 8.23
C ASN A 13 3.34 3.60 6.84
N ALA A 14 2.08 4.02 6.73
CA ALA A 14 1.40 4.10 5.45
C ALA A 14 2.08 5.11 4.53
N ALA A 15 2.54 6.26 5.06
CA ALA A 15 3.30 7.22 4.28
C ALA A 15 4.62 6.63 3.76
N LEU A 16 5.40 5.96 4.62
CA LEU A 16 6.63 5.29 4.22
C LEU A 16 6.38 4.19 3.18
N LEU A 17 5.30 3.43 3.33
CA LEU A 17 4.91 2.39 2.38
C LEU A 17 4.55 2.97 1.00
N CYS A 18 3.94 4.16 0.94
CA CYS A 18 3.65 4.83 -0.34
C CYS A 18 4.94 5.20 -1.10
N GLN A 19 6.01 5.54 -0.38
CA GLN A 19 7.30 5.92 -0.96
C GLN A 19 8.12 4.71 -1.43
N ASP A 20 7.85 3.52 -0.88
CA ASP A 20 8.52 2.29 -1.25
C ASP A 20 8.27 1.94 -2.73
N SER A 21 9.34 1.88 -3.53
CA SER A 21 9.27 1.53 -4.95
C SER A 21 8.80 0.09 -5.18
N GLN A 22 9.12 -0.83 -4.28
CA GLN A 22 8.66 -2.22 -4.36
C GLN A 22 7.15 -2.32 -4.09
N PHE A 23 6.61 -1.46 -3.23
CA PHE A 23 5.17 -1.40 -3.01
C PHE A 23 4.44 -0.86 -4.24
N ARG A 24 4.96 0.19 -4.87
CA ARG A 24 4.42 0.73 -6.13
C ARG A 24 4.44 -0.30 -7.25
N LEU A 25 5.53 -1.03 -7.40
CA LEU A 25 5.65 -2.16 -8.33
C LEU A 25 4.61 -3.27 -8.04
N TYR A 26 4.38 -3.59 -6.77
CA TYR A 26 3.32 -4.52 -6.39
C TYR A 26 1.93 -4.04 -6.87
N LEU A 27 1.65 -2.74 -6.79
CA LEU A 27 0.38 -2.17 -7.27
C LEU A 27 0.25 -2.25 -8.79
N ASP A 28 1.32 -1.97 -9.55
CA ASP A 28 1.35 -2.14 -11.01
C ASP A 28 0.91 -3.55 -11.39
N ARG A 29 1.59 -4.56 -10.82
CA ARG A 29 1.34 -5.97 -11.13
C ARG A 29 -0.02 -6.45 -10.63
N ARG A 30 -0.48 -5.93 -9.49
CA ARG A 30 -1.83 -6.22 -8.98
C ARG A 30 -2.90 -5.68 -9.93
N ARG A 31 -2.72 -4.47 -10.46
CA ARG A 31 -3.65 -3.84 -11.39
C ARG A 31 -3.64 -4.54 -12.75
N ALA A 32 -2.46 -4.85 -13.28
CA ALA A 32 -2.27 -5.64 -14.49
C ALA A 32 -3.02 -6.98 -14.41
N ALA A 33 -2.80 -7.74 -13.32
CA ALA A 33 -3.47 -9.02 -13.11
C ALA A 33 -5.00 -8.90 -12.92
N LYS A 34 -5.47 -7.85 -12.23
CA LYS A 34 -6.90 -7.65 -11.97
C LYS A 34 -7.70 -7.34 -13.23
N PHE A 35 -7.12 -6.54 -14.13
CA PHE A 35 -7.80 -6.08 -15.34
C PHE A 35 -7.33 -6.78 -16.62
N ASN A 36 -6.43 -7.77 -16.49
CA ASN A 36 -5.77 -8.43 -17.62
C ASN A 36 -5.13 -7.44 -18.60
N LEU A 37 -4.44 -6.44 -18.03
CA LEU A 37 -3.77 -5.36 -18.77
C LEU A 37 -2.26 -5.58 -18.78
N ASP A 38 -1.62 -5.13 -19.84
CA ASP A 38 -0.16 -4.98 -19.89
C ASP A 38 0.21 -3.58 -19.38
N ILE A 39 0.64 -3.51 -18.12
CA ILE A 39 1.02 -2.26 -17.45
C ILE A 39 2.53 -2.30 -17.22
N PRO A 40 3.29 -1.32 -17.71
CA PRO A 40 4.72 -1.23 -17.42
C PRO A 40 5.01 -1.15 -15.92
N ASP A 41 6.11 -1.74 -15.48
CA ASP A 41 6.60 -1.60 -14.12
C ASP A 41 6.99 -0.12 -13.87
N GLY A 42 6.58 0.46 -12.74
CA GLY A 42 6.88 1.85 -12.36
C GLY A 42 5.82 2.88 -12.74
N THR A 43 4.60 2.47 -13.10
CA THR A 43 3.52 3.42 -13.44
C THR A 43 2.82 4.02 -12.22
N HIS A 44 2.74 3.30 -11.10
CA HIS A 44 2.16 3.84 -9.88
C HIS A 44 3.13 4.80 -9.18
N THR A 45 2.62 6.00 -8.87
CA THR A 45 3.31 7.05 -8.10
C THR A 45 3.10 6.89 -6.59
N GLU A 46 3.73 7.75 -5.77
CA GLU A 46 3.46 7.80 -4.33
C GLU A 46 1.99 8.19 -4.08
N GLU A 47 1.46 9.11 -4.89
CA GLU A 47 0.08 9.56 -4.86
C GLU A 47 -0.89 8.42 -5.16
N ASP A 48 -0.60 7.59 -6.18
CA ASP A 48 -1.43 6.42 -6.50
C ASP A 48 -1.42 5.39 -5.37
N ALA A 49 -0.26 5.18 -4.74
CA ALA A 49 -0.15 4.28 -3.59
C ALA A 49 -0.94 4.80 -2.38
N ARG A 50 -0.92 6.12 -2.15
CA ARG A 50 -1.75 6.78 -1.14
C ARG A 50 -3.24 6.57 -1.44
N GLU A 51 -3.68 6.92 -2.65
CA GLU A 51 -5.09 6.80 -3.05
C GLU A 51 -5.58 5.35 -2.93
N PHE A 52 -4.76 4.38 -3.33
CA PHE A 52 -5.07 2.96 -3.14
C PHE A 52 -5.33 2.61 -1.67
N ILE A 53 -4.47 3.05 -0.74
CA ILE A 53 -4.64 2.78 0.70
C ILE A 53 -5.90 3.47 1.23
N LEU A 54 -6.14 4.73 0.86
CA LEU A 54 -7.32 5.49 1.29
C LEU A 54 -8.61 4.82 0.84
N GLN A 55 -8.70 4.48 -0.45
CA GLN A 55 -9.86 3.81 -1.04
C GLN A 55 -10.08 2.42 -0.45
N ALA A 56 -9.02 1.61 -0.32
CA ALA A 56 -9.13 0.27 0.23
C ALA A 56 -9.56 0.30 1.71
N CYS A 57 -9.06 1.25 2.50
CA CYS A 57 -9.38 1.38 3.91
C CYS A 57 -10.68 2.15 4.18
N GLY A 58 -11.30 2.77 3.15
CA GLY A 58 -12.52 3.56 3.28
C GLY A 58 -12.33 4.85 4.08
N ILE A 59 -11.15 5.49 3.98
CA ILE A 59 -10.78 6.68 4.74
C ILE A 59 -10.32 7.81 3.82
N GLN A 60 -10.44 9.06 4.28
CA GLN A 60 -10.04 10.24 3.50
C GLN A 60 -8.63 10.75 3.82
N SER A 61 -8.05 10.28 4.93
CA SER A 61 -6.71 10.64 5.36
C SER A 61 -6.02 9.46 6.03
N ARG A 62 -4.71 9.29 5.77
CA ARG A 62 -3.87 8.28 6.42
C ARG A 62 -3.90 8.39 7.93
N ALA A 63 -4.14 9.59 8.47
CA ALA A 63 -4.28 9.81 9.91
C ALA A 63 -5.42 9.01 10.53
N GLN A 64 -6.49 8.72 9.78
CA GLN A 64 -7.63 7.95 10.28
C GLN A 64 -7.31 6.46 10.50
N LEU A 65 -6.20 5.95 9.98
CA LEU A 65 -5.76 4.57 10.21
C LEU A 65 -5.58 4.26 11.70
N ASP A 66 -5.11 5.23 12.48
CA ASP A 66 -4.87 5.05 13.91
C ASP A 66 -6.14 5.18 14.76
N HIS A 67 -7.24 5.67 14.18
CA HIS A 67 -8.50 5.94 14.90
C HIS A 67 -9.64 5.00 14.49
N SER A 68 -9.49 4.28 13.38
CA SER A 68 -10.46 3.30 12.91
C SER A 68 -9.88 1.88 12.97
N PRO A 69 -10.34 1.02 13.89
CA PRO A 69 -9.92 -0.38 13.96
C PRO A 69 -10.19 -1.15 12.66
N GLN A 70 -11.27 -0.79 11.95
CA GLN A 70 -11.62 -1.37 10.66
C GLN A 70 -10.58 -0.99 9.59
N ALA A 71 -10.26 0.30 9.47
CA ALA A 71 -9.25 0.78 8.52
C ALA A 71 -7.86 0.18 8.83
N ALA A 72 -7.49 0.11 10.11
CA ALA A 72 -6.25 -0.54 10.55
C ALA A 72 -6.18 -2.02 10.15
N THR A 73 -7.31 -2.73 10.25
CA THR A 73 -7.41 -4.15 9.86
C THR A 73 -7.17 -4.33 8.37
N VAL A 74 -7.84 -3.53 7.53
CA VAL A 74 -7.64 -3.58 6.08
C VAL A 74 -6.22 -3.20 5.71
N TYR A 75 -5.66 -2.16 6.32
CA TYR A 75 -4.26 -1.78 6.08
C TYR A 75 -3.28 -2.91 6.43
N ARG A 76 -3.49 -3.62 7.55
CA ARG A 76 -2.68 -4.79 7.91
C ARG A 76 -2.80 -5.92 6.88
N GLN A 77 -3.98 -6.15 6.31
CA GLN A 77 -4.18 -7.13 5.23
C GLN A 77 -3.42 -6.74 3.96
N ILE A 78 -3.46 -5.46 3.56
CA ILE A 78 -2.68 -4.94 2.43
C ILE A 78 -1.19 -5.23 2.65
N ARG A 79 -0.66 -4.91 3.83
CA ARG A 79 0.74 -5.18 4.18
C ARG A 79 1.07 -6.67 4.12
N TYR A 80 0.19 -7.54 4.64
CA TYR A 80 0.38 -8.99 4.57
C TYR A 80 0.46 -9.49 3.12
N HIS A 81 -0.43 -9.03 2.25
CA HIS A 81 -0.40 -9.41 0.83
C HIS A 81 0.85 -8.91 0.11
N TYR A 82 1.29 -7.70 0.42
CA TYR A 82 2.53 -7.14 -0.09
C TYR A 82 3.74 -7.97 0.36
N GLN A 83 3.88 -8.26 1.66
CA GLN A 83 4.96 -9.09 2.20
C GLN A 83 5.00 -10.47 1.53
N ARG A 84 3.84 -11.13 1.40
CA ARG A 84 3.75 -12.42 0.71
C ARG A 84 4.16 -12.33 -0.76
N TRP A 85 3.91 -11.21 -1.41
CA TRP A 85 4.38 -10.96 -2.77
C TRP A 85 5.90 -10.75 -2.81
N GLN A 86 6.47 -9.97 -1.88
CA GLN A 86 7.92 -9.78 -1.76
C GLN A 86 8.63 -11.12 -1.55
N ASP A 87 8.14 -11.96 -0.64
CA ASP A 87 8.68 -13.30 -0.41
C ASP A 87 8.70 -14.17 -1.68
N ARG A 88 7.69 -14.01 -2.54
CA ARG A 88 7.64 -14.71 -3.84
C ARG A 88 8.65 -14.13 -4.83
N GLN A 89 8.88 -12.82 -4.82
CA GLN A 89 9.91 -12.19 -5.66
C GLN A 89 11.31 -12.62 -5.21
N SER A 90 11.62 -12.58 -3.91
CA SER A 90 12.92 -13.01 -3.37
C SER A 90 13.22 -14.49 -3.62
N ARG A 91 12.20 -15.35 -3.76
CA ARG A 91 12.38 -16.74 -4.18
C ARG A 91 12.60 -16.91 -5.69
N ARG A 92 12.15 -15.95 -6.49
CA ARG A 92 12.29 -15.97 -7.96
C ARG A 92 13.62 -15.37 -8.41
N ASP A 93 14.19 -14.47 -7.62
CA ASP A 93 15.51 -13.90 -7.84
C ASP A 93 16.54 -14.49 -6.85
N PRO A 94 17.24 -15.57 -7.22
CA PRO A 94 18.22 -16.22 -6.33
C PRO A 94 19.48 -15.39 -6.07
N LEU A 95 19.66 -14.22 -6.69
CA LEU A 95 20.86 -13.38 -6.56
C LEU A 95 20.69 -12.18 -5.62
N SER A 96 19.51 -11.97 -5.03
CA SER A 96 19.23 -10.82 -4.14
C SER A 96 19.50 -11.08 -2.63
N ARG A 97 20.47 -11.93 -2.27
CA ARG A 97 20.89 -12.16 -0.86
C ARG A 97 22.22 -11.53 -0.53
#